data_AF-A0A091HF93-F1
#
_entry.id   AF-A0A091HF93-F1
#
_cell.length_a   1.000
_cell.length_b   1.000
_cell.length_c   1.000
_cell.angle_alpha   90.00
_cell.angle_beta   90.00
_cell.angle_gamma   90.00
#
_symmetry.space_group_name_H-M   'P 1'
#
loop_
_entity.id
_entity.type
_entity.pdbx_description
1 polymer ?
#
loop_
_entity_poly.entity_id
_entity_poly.type
_entity_poly.pdbx_seq_one_letter_code
_entity_poly.pdbx_strand_id
1 'polypeptide(L)'
;LQCDVLDQNLLNFLPEQEHSEIYKMLSSCMLMTDSASSDYLKTDNELEFYCHLLRGSLNPKEFPTYEYIKFVGNFRSYSNVPNSTCNGFDEAVPRSYRTSPGKQICFVATVRLATPQFLK
;
A
#
# COMPACT_ATOMS: atom_id res chain seq x y z
N LEU A 1 6.70 -17.12 -2.96
CA LEU A 1 7.48 -16.98 -1.70
C LEU A 1 7.38 -15.53 -1.23
N GLN A 2 7.63 -15.22 0.06
CA GLN A 2 7.50 -13.84 0.60
C GLN A 2 8.27 -12.80 -0.23
N CYS A 3 9.37 -13.19 -0.87
CA CYS A 3 10.16 -12.36 -1.76
C CYS A 3 9.40 -11.84 -2.99
N ASP A 4 8.34 -12.51 -3.43
CA ASP A 4 7.58 -12.13 -4.63
C ASP A 4 6.77 -10.83 -4.42
N VAL A 5 6.58 -10.42 -3.15
CA VAL A 5 5.84 -9.20 -2.77
C VAL A 5 6.77 -8.11 -2.23
N LEU A 6 7.96 -8.49 -1.73
CA LEU A 6 8.95 -7.54 -1.24
C LEU A 6 9.55 -6.74 -2.41
N ASP A 7 9.78 -5.44 -2.18
CA ASP A 7 10.29 -4.49 -3.18
C ASP A 7 9.48 -4.43 -4.49
N GLN A 8 8.20 -4.83 -4.43
CA GLN A 8 7.26 -4.71 -5.55
C GLN A 8 6.27 -3.56 -5.34
N ASN A 9 5.76 -3.02 -6.44
CA ASN A 9 4.68 -2.05 -6.40
C ASN A 9 3.35 -2.76 -6.09
N LEU A 10 2.61 -2.28 -5.09
CA LEU A 10 1.28 -2.80 -4.74
C LEU A 10 0.35 -2.88 -5.97
N LEU A 11 0.42 -1.87 -6.86
CA LEU A 11 -0.42 -1.81 -8.05
C LEU A 11 -0.22 -3.01 -9.00
N ASN A 12 0.95 -3.66 -8.98
CA ASN A 12 1.22 -4.85 -9.80
C ASN A 12 0.33 -6.04 -9.41
N PHE A 13 -0.26 -6.02 -8.21
CA PHE A 13 -1.11 -7.10 -7.69
C PHE A 13 -2.60 -6.75 -7.73
N LEU A 14 -2.96 -5.53 -8.12
CA LEU A 14 -4.34 -5.07 -8.19
C LEU A 14 -4.88 -5.18 -9.63
N PRO A 15 -6.18 -5.45 -9.83
CA PRO A 15 -6.83 -5.19 -11.11
C PRO A 15 -6.68 -3.73 -11.52
N GLU A 16 -6.41 -3.46 -12.79
CA GLU A 16 -6.20 -2.09 -13.30
C GLU A 16 -7.34 -1.12 -12.96
N GLN A 17 -8.57 -1.64 -12.87
CA GLN A 17 -9.77 -0.87 -12.54
C GLN A 17 -9.72 -0.25 -11.13
N GLU A 18 -8.98 -0.86 -10.20
CA GLU A 18 -8.88 -0.41 -8.81
C GLU A 18 -7.69 0.53 -8.57
N HIS A 19 -6.75 0.64 -9.52
CA HIS A 19 -5.50 1.38 -9.33
C HIS A 19 -5.73 2.84 -8.92
N SER A 20 -6.62 3.53 -9.64
CA SER A 20 -6.89 4.95 -9.40
C SER A 20 -7.49 5.21 -8.02
N GLU A 21 -8.44 4.37 -7.60
CA GLU A 21 -9.11 4.50 -6.30
C GLU A 21 -8.12 4.26 -5.15
N ILE A 22 -7.32 3.20 -5.25
CA ILE A 22 -6.33 2.85 -4.23
C ILE A 22 -5.22 3.89 -4.15
N TYR A 23 -4.71 4.34 -5.30
CA TYR A 23 -3.69 5.38 -5.34
C TYR A 23 -4.20 6.69 -4.73
N LYS A 24 -5.42 7.12 -5.09
CA LYS A 24 -6.04 8.34 -4.55
C LYS A 24 -6.25 8.25 -3.04
N MET A 25 -6.70 7.10 -2.54
CA MET A 25 -6.95 6.89 -1.11
C MET A 25 -5.67 6.88 -0.27
N LEU A 26 -4.61 6.21 -0.74
CA LEU A 26 -3.32 6.20 -0.04
C LEU A 26 -2.66 7.58 -0.05
N SER A 27 -2.70 8.29 -1.19
CA SER A 27 -2.08 9.60 -1.32
C SER A 27 -2.83 10.71 -0.56
N SER A 28 -4.16 10.69 -0.51
CA SER A 28 -4.94 11.70 0.24
C SER A 28 -4.66 11.66 1.73
N CYS A 29 -4.51 10.46 2.31
CA CYS A 29 -4.18 10.28 3.73
C CYS A 29 -2.75 10.74 4.06
N MET A 30 -1.80 10.59 3.13
CA MET A 30 -0.45 11.13 3.29
C MET A 30 -0.47 12.67 3.38
N LEU A 31 -1.26 13.34 2.53
CA LEU A 31 -1.37 14.82 2.54
C LEU A 31 -1.94 15.37 3.85
N MET A 32 -2.83 14.61 4.51
CA MET A 32 -3.39 15.00 5.82
C MET A 32 -2.36 14.87 6.93
N THR A 33 -1.52 13.82 6.88
CA THR A 33 -0.54 13.51 7.93
C THR A 33 0.60 14.53 8.00
N ASP A 34 1.00 15.14 6.87
CA ASP A 34 2.09 16.14 6.82
C ASP A 34 1.71 17.50 7.44
N SER A 35 0.41 17.79 7.58
CA SER A 35 -0.10 19.08 8.06
C SER A 35 -0.29 19.17 9.57
N ALA A 36 -0.31 18.03 10.27
CA ALA A 36 -0.64 17.97 11.68
C ALA A 36 0.61 17.82 12.56
N SER A 37 0.81 18.74 13.49
CA SER A 37 1.82 18.64 14.54
C SER A 37 1.66 17.33 15.32
N SER A 38 2.75 16.56 15.38
CA SER A 38 2.96 15.19 15.85
C SER A 38 2.25 14.66 17.12
N ASP A 39 1.51 15.47 17.89
CA ASP A 39 1.06 15.07 19.24
C ASP A 39 -0.45 14.85 19.41
N TYR A 40 -1.30 15.18 18.41
CA TYR A 40 -2.76 15.09 18.58
C TYR A 40 -3.48 13.95 17.84
N LEU A 41 -2.83 13.25 16.89
CA LEU A 41 -3.51 12.36 15.94
C LEU A 41 -3.08 10.88 16.03
N LYS A 42 -3.14 10.27 17.21
CA LYS A 42 -2.92 8.81 17.32
C LYS A 42 -4.12 7.98 16.86
N THR A 43 -5.31 8.57 16.71
CA THR A 43 -6.56 7.87 16.38
C THR A 43 -7.13 8.21 14.99
N ASP A 44 -6.79 9.35 14.38
CA ASP A 44 -7.33 9.75 13.06
C ASP A 44 -6.55 9.20 11.85
N ASN A 45 -5.47 8.46 12.08
CA ASN A 45 -4.64 7.89 11.01
C ASN A 45 -4.96 6.43 10.69
N GLU A 46 -6.06 5.88 11.23
CA GLU A 46 -6.54 4.55 10.88
C GLU A 46 -7.24 4.59 9.51
N LEU A 47 -6.77 3.77 8.58
CA LEU A 47 -7.35 3.62 7.25
C LEU A 47 -7.77 2.16 7.07
N GLU A 48 -9.05 2.00 6.75
CA GLU A 48 -9.64 0.73 6.35
C GLU A 48 -10.07 0.82 4.88
N PHE A 49 -9.67 -0.17 4.08
CA PHE A 49 -10.18 -0.32 2.73
C PHE A 49 -10.20 -1.77 2.28
N TYR A 50 -10.86 -2.00 1.15
CA TYR A 50 -10.95 -3.30 0.52
C TYR A 50 -10.48 -3.20 -0.93
N CYS A 51 -9.80 -4.23 -1.42
CA CYS A 51 -9.44 -4.35 -2.83
C CYS A 51 -9.24 -5.83 -3.20
N HIS A 52 -9.03 -6.08 -4.47
CA HIS A 52 -8.72 -7.40 -4.99
C HIS A 52 -7.20 -7.57 -5.13
N LEU A 53 -6.63 -8.64 -4.54
CA LEU A 53 -5.23 -8.99 -4.76
C LEU A 53 -5.08 -10.27 -5.56
N LEU A 54 -4.14 -10.21 -6.52
CA LEU A 54 -3.75 -11.33 -7.36
C LEU A 54 -3.23 -12.51 -6.51
N ARG A 55 -3.81 -13.69 -6.73
CA ARG A 55 -3.31 -14.93 -6.16
C ARG A 55 -2.04 -15.36 -6.88
N GLY A 56 -1.03 -15.80 -6.12
CA GLY A 56 0.10 -16.51 -6.71
C GLY A 56 -0.36 -17.80 -7.37
N SER A 57 0.12 -18.07 -8.59
CA SER A 57 -0.14 -19.33 -9.31
C SER A 57 1.18 -20.03 -9.64
N LEU A 58 1.18 -21.35 -9.52
CA LEU A 58 2.27 -22.21 -10.01
C LEU A 58 2.14 -22.51 -11.51
N ASN A 59 0.98 -22.22 -12.10
CA ASN A 59 0.68 -22.49 -13.49
C ASN A 59 0.55 -21.17 -14.28
N PRO A 60 1.55 -20.80 -15.11
CA PRO A 60 1.52 -19.55 -15.87
C PRO A 60 0.42 -19.49 -16.95
N LYS A 61 -0.27 -20.61 -17.20
CA LYS A 61 -1.40 -20.68 -18.16
C LYS A 61 -2.76 -20.45 -17.48
N GLU A 62 -2.80 -20.42 -16.16
CA GLU A 62 -4.03 -20.17 -15.41
C GLU A 62 -4.42 -18.70 -15.52
N PHE A 63 -5.72 -18.41 -15.58
CA PHE A 63 -6.19 -17.04 -15.60
C PHE A 63 -5.93 -16.35 -14.25
N PRO A 64 -5.60 -15.05 -14.25
CA PRO A 64 -5.45 -14.28 -13.02
C PRO A 64 -6.68 -14.42 -12.13
N THR A 65 -6.48 -14.93 -10.92
CA THR A 65 -7.53 -15.05 -9.92
C THR A 65 -7.22 -14.09 -8.80
N TYR A 66 -8.23 -13.38 -8.32
CA TYR A 66 -8.08 -12.38 -7.27
C TYR A 66 -8.88 -12.75 -6.02
N GLU A 67 -8.36 -12.37 -4.86
CA GLU A 67 -9.07 -12.47 -3.58
C GLU A 67 -9.50 -11.09 -3.13
N TYR A 68 -10.76 -10.97 -2.68
CA TYR A 68 -11.23 -9.76 -2.07
C TYR A 68 -10.73 -9.69 -0.63
N ILE A 69 -9.90 -8.69 -0.34
CA ILE A 69 -9.20 -8.56 0.93
C ILE A 69 -9.47 -7.22 1.58
N LYS A 70 -9.37 -7.22 2.91
CA LYS A 70 -9.52 -6.07 3.80
C LYS A 70 -8.16 -5.66 4.34
N PHE A 71 -7.80 -4.40 4.14
CA PHE A 71 -6.70 -3.73 4.82
C PHE A 71 -7.22 -2.96 6.01
N VAL A 72 -6.59 -3.13 7.17
CA VAL A 72 -6.78 -2.26 8.34
C VAL A 72 -5.42 -1.87 8.84
N GLY A 73 -5.12 -0.58 8.80
CA GLY A 73 -3.77 -0.11 9.10
C GLY A 73 -3.70 1.36 9.45
N ASN A 74 -2.48 1.84 9.65
CA ASN A 74 -2.24 3.23 9.96
C ASN A 74 -0.93 3.73 9.33
N PHE A 75 -0.87 5.03 9.05
CA PHE A 75 0.36 5.66 8.57
C PHE A 75 1.35 5.87 9.71
N ARG A 76 2.63 5.57 9.45
CA ARG A 76 3.73 5.71 10.39
C ARG A 76 4.94 6.31 9.69
N SER A 77 5.64 7.22 10.37
CA SER A 77 6.92 7.74 9.90
C SER A 77 8.04 6.81 10.33
N TYR A 78 8.86 6.37 9.38
CA TYR A 78 10.04 5.56 9.64
C TYR A 78 11.30 6.26 9.12
N SER A 79 12.36 6.17 9.92
CA SER A 79 13.71 6.56 9.51
C SER A 79 14.41 5.38 8.81
N ASN A 80 15.23 5.67 7.80
CA ASN A 80 16.10 4.68 7.13
C ASN A 80 15.36 3.55 6.41
N VAL A 81 14.18 3.82 5.83
CA VAL A 81 13.54 2.89 4.90
C VAL A 81 14.44 2.75 3.67
N PRO A 82 14.82 1.53 3.25
CA PRO A 82 15.60 1.33 2.04
C PRO A 82 14.89 2.00 0.86
N ASN A 83 15.63 2.75 0.04
CA ASN A 83 15.06 3.28 -1.20
C ASN A 83 14.80 2.09 -2.13
N SER A 84 13.54 1.79 -2.41
CA SER A 84 13.20 0.77 -3.41
C SER A 84 13.60 1.29 -4.80
N THR A 85 14.52 0.61 -5.47
CA THR A 85 14.94 0.93 -6.85
C THR A 85 13.93 0.49 -7.92
N CYS A 86 12.88 -0.23 -7.51
CA CYS A 86 11.87 -0.79 -8.39
C CYS A 86 10.81 0.25 -8.73
N ASN A 87 11.10 1.01 -9.78
CA ASN A 87 10.23 1.75 -10.71
C ASN A 87 10.97 3.03 -11.05
N GLY A 88 11.40 3.21 -12.30
CA GLY A 88 11.98 4.46 -12.83
C GLY A 88 11.02 5.66 -12.82
N PHE A 89 10.19 5.79 -11.78
CA PHE A 89 9.26 6.88 -11.50
C PHE A 89 9.93 8.00 -10.69
N ASP A 90 11.26 8.07 -10.71
CA ASP A 90 12.05 9.14 -10.09
C ASP A 90 11.90 10.48 -10.86
N GLU A 91 11.18 10.49 -11.99
CA GLU A 91 11.12 11.64 -12.90
C GLU A 91 9.78 12.39 -12.93
N ALA A 92 8.78 12.01 -12.13
CA ALA A 92 7.44 12.62 -12.20
C ALA A 92 6.81 13.07 -10.87
N VAL A 93 7.51 13.00 -9.73
CA VAL A 93 6.98 13.55 -8.47
C VAL A 93 7.38 15.04 -8.33
N PRO A 94 6.42 15.98 -8.18
CA PRO A 94 6.72 17.38 -7.98
C PRO A 94 7.64 17.59 -6.76
N ARG A 95 8.63 18.46 -6.92
CA ARG A 95 9.71 18.76 -5.95
C ARG A 95 9.22 19.20 -4.56
N SER A 96 7.93 19.50 -4.41
CA SER A 96 7.28 20.01 -3.20
C SER A 96 7.09 18.99 -2.08
N TYR A 97 7.23 17.69 -2.36
CA TYR A 97 6.86 16.60 -1.42
C TYR A 97 8.04 15.86 -0.79
N ARG A 98 9.25 16.46 -0.79
CA ARG A 98 10.37 15.82 -0.09
C ARG A 98 10.16 15.94 1.42
N THR A 99 9.72 14.85 2.05
CA THR A 99 9.96 14.60 3.48
C THR A 99 11.44 14.82 3.78
N SER A 100 11.77 15.26 5.00
CA SER A 100 13.15 15.53 5.40
C SER A 100 14.06 14.36 5.01
N PRO A 101 15.28 14.59 4.48
CA PRO A 101 16.16 13.52 4.05
C PRO A 101 16.27 12.44 5.14
N GLY A 102 15.79 11.23 4.86
CA GLY A 102 15.87 10.08 5.76
C GLY A 102 14.58 9.66 6.48
N LYS A 103 13.45 10.38 6.36
CA LYS A 103 12.13 9.92 6.87
C LYS A 103 11.14 9.66 5.73
N GLN A 104 10.50 8.49 5.75
CA GLN A 104 9.43 8.11 4.83
C GLN A 104 8.15 7.80 5.62
N ILE A 105 6.99 8.14 5.04
CA ILE A 105 5.69 7.76 5.58
C ILE A 105 5.31 6.42 4.95
N CYS A 106 5.03 5.42 5.79
CA CYS A 106 4.61 4.09 5.36
C CYS A 106 3.22 3.79 5.89
N PHE A 107 2.38 3.19 5.06
CA PHE A 107 1.14 2.57 5.50
C PHE A 107 1.42 1.16 6.03
N VAL A 108 1.16 0.91 7.31
CA VAL A 108 1.36 -0.39 7.94
C VAL A 108 0.00 -0.98 8.25
N ALA A 109 -0.31 -2.12 7.64
CA ALA A 109 -1.63 -2.74 7.71
C ALA A 109 -1.60 -4.23 8.02
N THR A 110 -2.66 -4.67 8.70
CA THR A 110 -3.05 -6.07 8.75
C THR A 110 -3.98 -6.35 7.58
N VAL A 111 -3.70 -7.41 6.84
CA VAL A 111 -4.49 -7.83 5.67
C VAL A 111 -5.23 -9.13 5.98
N ARG A 112 -6.52 -9.18 5.68
CA ARG A 112 -7.38 -10.36 5.88
C ARG A 112 -8.25 -10.60 4.66
N LEU A 113 -8.59 -11.86 4.38
CA LEU A 113 -9.65 -12.16 3.42
C LEU A 113 -10.96 -11.53 3.91
N ALA A 114 -11.66 -10.83 3.03
CA ALA A 114 -12.94 -10.21 3.37
C ALA A 114 -14.03 -11.26 3.57
N THR A 115 -13.97 -12.35 2.79
CA THR A 115 -14.87 -13.50 2.95
C THR A 115 -14.15 -14.61 3.73
N PRO A 116 -14.74 -15.12 4.84
CA PRO A 116 -14.19 -16.26 5.55
C PRO A 116 -14.10 -17.49 4.64
N GLN A 117 -12.92 -18.10 4.54
CA GLN A 117 -12.77 -19.40 3.91
C GLN A 117 -13.08 -20.48 4.94
N PHE A 118 -14.25 -21.10 4.82
CA PHE A 118 -14.58 -22.27 5.61
C PHE A 118 -13.71 -23.44 5.15
N LEU A 119 -13.04 -24.10 6.09
CA LEU A 119 -12.41 -25.39 5.83
C LEU A 119 -13.50 -26.41 5.49
N LYS A 120 -13.33 -27.12 4.37
CA LYS A 120 -14.14 -28.29 4.03
C LYS A 120 -13.55 -29.55 4.67
#